data_AF-A0A7Y7TH61-F1
#
_entry.id   AF-A0A7Y7TH61-F1
#
_cell.length_a   1.000
_cell.length_b   1.000
_cell.length_c   1.000
_cell.angle_alpha   90.00
_cell.angle_beta   90.00
_cell.angle_gamma   90.00
#
_symmetry.space_group_name_H-M   'P 1'
#
loop_
_entity.id
_entity.type
_entity.pdbx_description
1 polymer ?
#
loop_
_entity_poly.entity_id
_entity_poly.type
_entity_poly.pdbx_seq_one_letter_code
_entity_poly.pdbx_strand_id
1 'polypeptide(L)'
;MLRQSRKRRKIPVGHILLALLFSLFSENAFALDMEYHCYNGFDPIVTAFQKVALIFGANDYRGLFFSMAVAGVLFGGMFVYLKVFMGGRLSLGAWVTPFFLGVILYLGLMVPTGNLTIQDDVLNRFQIVQGVPDGIVALAGVTNLIERSIIEIIDLVNAPNAPNYKESAGGIGFDLLMSATGGAVSGKTPNAYMTASLDRYIRDCVTFEIQRPGSQINLDTLLNSTVDIRTQLSQANSPSIFTVFYDAANPQGLTQSCQSAWSSLNAYLVDMNFNQSVSEMCSNAGMDVTDINEMTSCQNIVSRHISFFTNNGVTPQYLIIQSVLSNMINDAILYADPDTAARVLANKNQVSTGIGLGLMASEWLPVARAVVTAVAVGLVPFVVLLIPTPLSGRALQLLTGFFIWLTAWGV
;
A
#
# COMPACT_ATOMS: atom_id res chain seq x y z
N MET A 1 -33.48 77.60 14.57
CA MET A 1 -33.67 76.17 14.23
C MET A 1 -32.88 75.85 12.97
N LEU A 2 -31.68 75.23 13.07
CA LEU A 2 -31.01 74.55 11.95
C LEU A 2 -30.21 73.38 12.55
N ARG A 3 -30.66 72.15 12.27
CA ARG A 3 -30.15 70.90 12.86
C ARG A 3 -29.24 70.21 11.84
N GLN A 4 -27.94 70.14 12.12
CA GLN A 4 -26.97 69.34 11.35
C GLN A 4 -27.25 67.83 11.56
N SER A 5 -27.30 67.05 10.47
CA SER A 5 -27.34 65.59 10.54
C SER A 5 -25.94 65.00 10.31
N ARG A 6 -25.42 64.29 11.32
CA ARG A 6 -24.20 63.47 11.22
C ARG A 6 -24.56 62.11 10.62
N LYS A 7 -24.07 61.82 9.41
CA LYS A 7 -24.07 60.46 8.83
C LYS A 7 -23.04 59.59 9.56
N ARG A 8 -23.49 58.64 10.39
CA ARG A 8 -22.62 57.58 10.96
C ARG A 8 -22.28 56.57 9.87
N ARG A 9 -21.00 56.42 9.53
CA ARG A 9 -20.49 55.27 8.74
C ARG A 9 -20.61 54.00 9.58
N LYS A 10 -21.44 53.05 9.14
CA LYS A 10 -21.50 51.70 9.72
C LYS A 10 -20.29 50.92 9.22
N ILE A 11 -19.41 50.50 10.12
CA ILE A 11 -18.35 49.52 9.85
C ILE A 11 -19.04 48.15 9.72
N PRO A 12 -18.74 47.33 8.70
CA PRO A 12 -19.40 46.03 8.52
C PRO A 12 -19.01 45.08 9.65
N VAL A 13 -19.99 44.76 10.50
CA VAL A 13 -19.88 43.91 11.70
C VAL A 13 -19.27 42.54 11.38
N GLY A 14 -19.39 42.05 10.13
CA GLY A 14 -18.82 40.77 9.69
C GLY A 14 -17.29 40.70 9.72
N HIS A 15 -16.56 41.79 9.46
CA HIS A 15 -15.10 41.79 9.54
C HIS A 15 -14.58 41.87 10.98
N ILE A 16 -15.35 42.49 11.87
CA ILE A 16 -15.04 42.54 13.30
C ILE A 16 -15.27 41.16 13.93
N LEU A 17 -16.32 40.45 13.52
CA LEU A 17 -16.61 39.09 13.99
C LEU A 17 -15.56 38.08 13.50
N LEU A 18 -15.06 38.23 12.27
CA LEU A 18 -13.97 37.41 11.73
C LEU A 18 -12.62 37.69 12.44
N ALA A 19 -12.34 38.96 12.74
CA ALA A 19 -11.16 39.36 13.51
C ALA A 19 -11.25 38.90 14.98
N LEU A 20 -12.45 38.91 15.58
CA LEU A 20 -12.71 38.37 16.91
C LEU A 20 -12.56 36.84 16.94
N LEU A 21 -12.99 36.14 15.89
CA LEU A 21 -12.80 34.70 15.75
C LEU A 21 -11.30 34.35 15.63
N PHE A 22 -10.51 35.16 14.92
CA PHE A 22 -9.05 35.01 14.82
C PHE A 22 -8.33 35.32 16.13
N SER A 23 -8.84 36.26 16.95
CA SER A 23 -8.24 36.59 18.25
C SER A 23 -8.51 35.56 19.35
N LEU A 24 -9.46 34.64 19.16
CA LEU A 24 -9.76 33.56 20.10
C LEU A 24 -8.82 32.33 19.93
N PHE A 25 -7.94 32.33 18.93
CA PHE A 25 -6.90 31.30 18.75
C PHE A 25 -5.53 31.69 19.35
N SER A 26 -5.45 32.82 20.06
CA SER A 26 -4.23 33.18 20.78
C SER A 26 -4.27 32.56 22.17
N GLU A 27 -3.75 31.33 22.29
CA GLU A 27 -2.91 30.84 23.39
C GLU A 27 -2.82 29.32 23.33
N ASN A 28 -1.85 28.83 22.56
CA ASN A 28 -0.78 27.93 22.99
C ASN A 28 -0.02 27.52 21.73
N ALA A 29 1.30 27.68 21.74
CA ALA A 29 2.18 27.03 20.78
C ALA A 29 2.14 25.52 21.02
N PHE A 30 1.03 24.88 20.64
CA PHE A 30 1.01 23.44 20.45
C PHE A 30 1.80 23.19 19.17
N ALA A 31 2.89 22.44 19.28
CA ALA A 31 3.37 21.68 18.14
C ALA A 31 2.16 20.90 17.62
N LEU A 32 1.72 21.22 16.41
CA LEU A 32 0.59 20.53 15.82
C LEU A 32 1.04 19.09 15.53
N ASP A 33 0.45 18.14 16.25
CA ASP A 33 0.72 16.72 16.06
C ASP A 33 -0.46 16.10 15.30
N MET A 34 -0.19 15.58 14.11
CA MET A 34 -1.19 14.89 13.29
C MET A 34 -0.66 13.57 12.73
N GLU A 35 -1.58 12.66 12.44
CA GLU A 35 -1.29 11.38 11.81
C GLU A 35 -1.55 11.44 10.29
N TYR A 36 -0.75 10.72 9.52
CA TYR A 36 -0.89 10.55 8.08
C TYR A 36 -0.81 9.06 7.72
N HIS A 37 -1.94 8.46 7.37
CA HIS A 37 -2.04 7.08 6.93
C HIS A 37 -1.72 6.96 5.44
N CYS A 38 -0.81 6.06 5.10
CA CYS A 38 -0.48 5.69 3.74
C CYS A 38 -0.71 4.19 3.52
N TYR A 39 -0.79 3.81 2.26
CA TYR A 39 -1.06 2.43 1.86
C TYR A 39 0.00 2.00 0.86
N ASN A 40 0.94 1.15 1.29
CA ASN A 40 2.01 0.61 0.45
C ASN A 40 2.83 1.72 -0.26
N GLY A 41 3.30 2.69 0.52
CA GLY A 41 3.91 3.93 0.02
C GLY A 41 4.76 4.69 1.02
N PHE A 42 5.19 4.02 2.09
CA PHE A 42 5.85 4.61 3.25
C PHE A 42 7.11 5.41 2.90
N ASP A 43 8.10 4.79 2.25
CA ASP A 43 9.43 5.39 2.06
C ASP A 43 9.39 6.69 1.23
N PRO A 44 8.68 6.76 0.08
CA PRO A 44 8.57 7.99 -0.70
C PRO A 44 7.92 9.15 0.07
N ILE A 45 6.87 8.86 0.85
CA ILE A 45 6.09 9.87 1.57
C ILE A 45 6.89 10.40 2.75
N VAL A 46 7.49 9.50 3.55
CA VAL A 46 8.39 9.87 4.65
C VAL A 46 9.53 10.73 4.15
N THR A 47 10.21 10.30 3.07
CA THR A 47 11.33 11.03 2.49
C THR A 47 10.90 12.42 1.99
N ALA A 48 9.69 12.55 1.44
CA ALA A 48 9.17 13.84 0.98
C ALA A 48 8.93 14.82 2.14
N PHE A 49 8.27 14.38 3.21
CA PHE A 49 8.04 15.24 4.38
C PHE A 49 9.33 15.58 5.12
N GLN A 50 10.29 14.66 5.20
CA GLN A 50 11.63 14.94 5.74
C GLN A 50 12.34 16.02 4.92
N LYS A 51 12.31 15.93 3.58
CA LYS A 51 12.90 16.95 2.70
C LYS A 51 12.23 18.32 2.89
N VAL A 52 10.91 18.34 3.04
CA VAL A 52 10.17 19.59 3.34
C VAL A 52 10.62 20.17 4.69
N ALA A 53 10.68 19.37 5.75
CA ALA A 53 11.16 19.81 7.06
C ALA A 53 12.58 20.42 6.98
N LEU A 54 13.48 19.76 6.24
CA LEU A 54 14.85 20.24 6.02
C LEU A 54 14.89 21.57 5.24
N ILE A 55 14.07 21.73 4.20
CA ILE A 55 14.02 22.97 3.40
C ILE A 55 13.52 24.14 4.25
N PHE A 56 12.44 23.96 5.00
CA PHE A 56 11.89 25.03 5.85
C PHE A 56 12.77 25.32 7.09
N GLY A 57 13.54 24.34 7.54
CA GLY A 57 14.56 24.51 8.58
C GLY A 57 15.81 25.27 8.12
N ALA A 58 16.07 25.37 6.82
CA ALA A 58 17.26 26.04 6.29
C ALA A 58 17.18 27.57 6.41
N ASN A 59 18.27 28.19 6.91
CA ASN A 59 18.38 29.65 7.00
C ASN A 59 18.31 30.31 5.61
N ASP A 60 18.85 29.66 4.58
CA ASP A 60 18.84 30.16 3.21
C ASP A 60 17.42 30.27 2.65
N TYR A 61 16.53 29.37 3.04
CA TYR A 61 15.12 29.41 2.62
C TYR A 61 14.40 30.64 3.20
N ARG A 62 14.72 31.03 4.44
CA ARG A 62 14.22 32.29 5.03
C ARG A 62 14.72 33.52 4.27
N GLY A 63 15.98 33.50 3.82
CA GLY A 63 16.56 34.53 2.96
C GLY A 63 15.86 34.60 1.59
N LEU A 64 15.53 33.45 1.01
CA LEU A 64 14.84 33.37 -0.27
C LEU A 64 13.40 33.88 -0.15
N PHE A 65 12.68 33.53 0.93
CA PHE A 65 11.38 34.12 1.24
C PHE A 65 11.46 35.65 1.37
N PHE A 66 12.45 36.18 2.09
CA PHE A 66 12.64 37.62 2.21
C PHE A 66 12.87 38.28 0.84
N SER A 67 13.71 37.68 -0.02
CA SER A 67 13.95 38.19 -1.37
C SER A 67 12.66 38.21 -2.22
N MET A 68 11.84 37.17 -2.11
CA MET A 68 10.58 37.06 -2.84
C MET A 68 9.50 37.99 -2.28
N ALA A 69 9.52 38.27 -0.97
CA ALA A 69 8.67 39.29 -0.36
C ALA A 69 9.05 40.69 -0.86
N VAL A 70 10.34 41.02 -0.94
CA VAL A 70 10.81 42.29 -1.52
C VAL A 70 10.41 42.40 -2.99
N ALA A 71 10.59 41.33 -3.77
CA ALA A 71 10.13 41.28 -5.17
C ALA A 71 8.60 41.47 -5.26
N GLY A 72 7.83 40.84 -4.38
CA GLY A 72 6.38 40.99 -4.28
C GLY A 72 5.94 42.42 -4.01
N VAL A 73 6.72 43.18 -3.24
CA VAL A 73 6.51 44.62 -3.03
C VAL A 73 6.78 45.41 -4.30
N LEU A 74 7.90 45.15 -4.97
CA LEU A 74 8.29 45.86 -6.19
C LEU A 74 7.30 45.62 -7.34
N PHE A 75 6.98 44.35 -7.63
CA PHE A 75 6.01 44.00 -8.67
C PHE A 75 4.61 44.50 -8.34
N GLY A 76 4.24 44.47 -7.07
CA GLY A 76 3.01 45.05 -6.58
C GLY A 76 2.87 46.55 -6.81
N GLY A 77 3.90 47.30 -6.45
CA GLY A 77 3.99 48.74 -6.71
C GLY A 77 3.95 49.06 -8.20
N MET A 78 4.67 48.29 -9.02
CA MET A 78 4.66 48.42 -10.47
C MET A 78 3.27 48.14 -11.06
N PHE A 79 2.56 47.12 -10.58
CA PHE A 79 1.19 46.81 -11.01
C PHE A 79 0.21 47.95 -10.72
N VAL A 80 0.29 48.56 -9.54
CA VAL A 80 -0.52 49.74 -9.17
C VAL A 80 -0.20 50.91 -10.09
N TYR A 81 1.08 51.17 -10.37
CA TYR A 81 1.51 52.24 -11.26
C TYR A 81 0.97 52.06 -12.69
N LEU A 82 1.10 50.86 -13.27
CA LEU A 82 0.58 50.55 -14.60
C LEU A 82 -0.95 50.70 -14.68
N LYS A 83 -1.67 50.28 -13.63
CA LYS A 83 -3.12 50.40 -13.57
C LYS A 83 -3.59 51.86 -13.53
N VAL A 84 -2.83 52.75 -12.87
CA VAL A 84 -3.09 54.20 -12.87
C VAL A 84 -2.82 54.81 -14.24
N PHE A 85 -1.73 54.40 -14.90
CA PHE A 85 -1.40 54.85 -16.26
C PHE A 85 -2.48 54.44 -17.29
N MET A 86 -3.09 53.26 -17.12
CA MET A 86 -4.22 52.78 -17.93
C MET A 86 -5.58 53.39 -17.56
N GLY A 87 -5.61 54.49 -16.77
CA GLY A 87 -6.85 55.19 -16.40
C GLY A 87 -7.65 54.54 -15.27
N GLY A 88 -7.08 53.55 -14.58
CA GLY A 88 -7.69 52.91 -13.42
C GLY A 88 -7.63 53.77 -12.15
N ARG A 89 -8.58 53.53 -11.23
CA ARG A 89 -8.58 54.19 -9.90
C ARG A 89 -7.38 53.74 -9.06
N LEU A 90 -6.71 54.69 -8.41
CA LEU A 90 -5.64 54.41 -7.45
C LEU A 90 -6.21 53.66 -6.24
N SER A 91 -6.00 52.35 -6.18
CA SER A 91 -6.40 51.50 -5.06
C SER A 91 -5.16 50.88 -4.42
N LEU A 92 -4.50 51.63 -3.52
CA LEU A 92 -3.34 51.12 -2.74
C LEU A 92 -3.70 49.86 -1.95
N GLY A 93 -4.92 49.78 -1.41
CA GLY A 93 -5.41 48.59 -0.70
C GLY A 93 -5.55 47.33 -1.56
N ALA A 94 -5.60 47.43 -2.89
CA ALA A 94 -5.74 46.25 -3.74
C ALA A 94 -4.45 45.40 -3.82
N TRP A 95 -3.29 46.00 -3.55
CA TRP A 95 -2.00 45.29 -3.51
C TRP A 95 -1.46 45.14 -2.08
N VAL A 96 -1.60 46.18 -1.26
CA VAL A 96 -1.10 46.18 0.13
C VAL A 96 -1.79 45.11 0.97
N THR A 97 -3.12 44.97 0.86
CA THR A 97 -3.88 43.99 1.64
C THR A 97 -3.46 42.54 1.38
N PRO A 98 -3.40 42.03 0.13
CA PRO A 98 -2.98 40.65 -0.12
C PRO A 98 -1.51 40.38 0.23
N PHE A 99 -0.64 41.38 0.16
CA PHE A 99 0.76 41.29 0.59
C PHE A 99 0.87 41.06 2.10
N PHE A 100 0.31 41.96 2.91
CA PHE A 100 0.36 41.83 4.38
C PHE A 100 -0.37 40.60 4.87
N LEU A 101 -1.50 40.25 4.25
CA LEU A 101 -2.20 39.00 4.53
C LEU A 101 -1.29 37.79 4.27
N GLY A 102 -0.59 37.76 3.14
CA GLY A 102 0.36 36.70 2.81
C GLY A 102 1.50 36.57 3.83
N VAL A 103 2.10 37.69 4.24
CA VAL A 103 3.15 37.70 5.28
C VAL A 103 2.63 37.19 6.62
N ILE A 104 1.45 37.64 7.05
CA ILE A 104 0.82 37.17 8.30
C ILE A 104 0.53 35.67 8.21
N LEU A 105 0.01 35.18 7.09
CA LEU A 105 -0.26 33.77 6.87
C LEU A 105 1.03 32.94 6.88
N TYR A 106 2.11 33.42 6.28
CA TYR A 106 3.41 32.74 6.33
C TYR A 106 3.93 32.67 7.78
N LEU A 107 3.90 33.78 8.52
CA LEU A 107 4.34 33.80 9.92
C LEU A 107 3.47 32.92 10.81
N GLY A 108 2.17 32.82 10.53
CA GLY A 108 1.24 32.02 11.33
C GLY A 108 1.21 30.52 10.98
N LEU A 109 1.42 30.14 9.72
CA LEU A 109 1.27 28.76 9.25
C LEU A 109 2.61 28.09 8.91
N MET A 110 3.61 28.86 8.45
CA MET A 110 4.83 28.28 7.87
C MET A 110 6.07 28.43 8.77
N VAL A 111 6.03 29.34 9.75
CA VAL A 111 7.09 29.51 10.75
C VAL A 111 6.99 28.56 11.94
N PRO A 112 5.81 28.34 12.55
CA PRO A 112 5.71 27.33 13.60
C PRO A 112 5.79 25.93 12.98
N THR A 113 6.42 25.01 13.70
CA THR A 113 6.68 23.64 13.25
C THR A 113 6.02 22.63 14.19
N GLY A 114 5.45 21.59 13.61
CA GLY A 114 4.81 20.47 14.29
C GLY A 114 5.43 19.13 13.91
N ASN A 115 4.80 18.06 14.39
CA ASN A 115 5.20 16.69 14.08
C ASN A 115 4.11 16.00 13.25
N LEU A 116 4.54 15.25 12.24
CA LEU A 116 3.67 14.42 11.43
C LEU A 116 4.06 12.96 11.61
N THR A 117 3.15 12.17 12.19
CA THR A 117 3.35 10.72 12.33
C THR A 117 2.82 10.02 11.09
N ILE A 118 3.71 9.48 10.27
CA ILE A 118 3.34 8.73 9.07
C ILE A 118 3.21 7.27 9.45
N GLN A 119 2.07 6.66 9.12
CA GLN A 119 1.77 5.25 9.36
C GLN A 119 1.40 4.57 8.05
N ASP A 120 1.97 3.40 7.76
CA ASP A 120 1.53 2.53 6.66
C ASP A 120 0.66 1.42 7.24
N ASP A 121 -0.63 1.43 6.93
CA ASP A 121 -1.58 0.43 7.47
C ASP A 121 -1.38 -0.96 6.83
N VAL A 122 -0.75 -1.04 5.65
CA VAL A 122 -0.49 -2.31 4.94
C VAL A 122 0.77 -2.96 5.49
N LEU A 123 1.87 -2.19 5.50
CA LEU A 123 3.17 -2.67 5.98
C LEU A 123 3.30 -2.61 7.50
N ASN A 124 2.36 -1.98 8.20
CA ASN A 124 2.40 -1.76 9.65
C ASN A 124 3.69 -1.04 10.13
N ARG A 125 4.20 -0.12 9.30
CA ARG A 125 5.38 0.73 9.59
C ARG A 125 4.92 2.09 10.10
N PHE A 126 5.70 2.70 10.99
CA PHE A 126 5.44 4.08 11.42
C PHE A 126 6.74 4.87 11.65
N GLN A 127 6.70 6.16 11.33
CA GLN A 127 7.80 7.09 11.60
C GLN A 127 7.27 8.48 11.88
N ILE A 128 7.84 9.13 12.91
CA ILE A 128 7.52 10.52 13.25
C ILE A 128 8.50 11.43 12.51
N VAL A 129 7.97 12.31 11.66
CA VAL A 129 8.72 13.37 10.98
C VAL A 129 8.53 14.68 11.74
N GLN A 130 9.62 15.19 12.31
CA GLN A 130 9.62 16.42 13.11
C GLN A 130 10.02 17.62 12.25
N GLY A 131 9.60 18.82 12.65
CA GLY A 131 10.05 20.08 12.04
C GLY A 131 9.33 20.45 10.74
N VAL A 132 8.15 19.87 10.50
CA VAL A 132 7.31 20.23 9.36
C VAL A 132 6.48 21.47 9.74
N PRO A 133 6.36 22.50 8.87
CA PRO A 133 5.53 23.66 9.17
C PRO A 133 4.06 23.30 9.47
N ASP A 134 3.47 23.93 10.49
CA ASP A 134 2.12 23.61 11.00
C ASP A 134 1.04 23.66 9.92
N GLY A 135 1.12 24.61 8.99
CA GLY A 135 0.17 24.72 7.89
C GLY A 135 0.19 23.51 6.96
N ILE A 136 1.37 22.89 6.76
CA ILE A 136 1.51 21.67 5.96
C ILE A 136 1.00 20.48 6.76
N VAL A 137 1.34 20.40 8.05
CA VAL A 137 0.84 19.35 8.96
C VAL A 137 -0.69 19.37 9.02
N ALA A 138 -1.31 20.54 9.21
CA ALA A 138 -2.75 20.72 9.24
C ALA A 138 -3.41 20.29 7.92
N LEU A 139 -2.87 20.75 6.80
CA LEU A 139 -3.41 20.40 5.48
C LEU A 139 -3.29 18.90 5.23
N ALA A 140 -2.10 18.31 5.39
CA ALA A 140 -1.85 16.90 5.16
C ALA A 140 -2.69 16.01 6.11
N GLY A 141 -2.74 16.33 7.40
CA GLY A 141 -3.51 15.56 8.38
C GLY A 141 -5.02 15.65 8.16
N VAL A 142 -5.58 16.85 7.90
CA VAL A 142 -7.03 16.99 7.66
C VAL A 142 -7.44 16.29 6.36
N THR A 143 -6.65 16.46 5.29
CA THR A 143 -6.94 15.80 4.02
C THR A 143 -6.83 14.28 4.13
N ASN A 144 -5.83 13.77 4.84
CA ASN A 144 -5.71 12.33 5.09
C ASN A 144 -6.82 11.77 5.99
N LEU A 145 -7.29 12.53 6.98
CA LEU A 145 -8.44 12.14 7.79
C LEU A 145 -9.70 11.97 6.94
N ILE A 146 -9.93 12.89 5.99
CA ILE A 146 -11.05 12.77 5.02
C ILE A 146 -10.88 11.51 4.18
N GLU A 147 -9.71 11.28 3.62
CA GLU A 147 -9.42 10.08 2.82
C GLU A 147 -9.70 8.79 3.62
N ARG A 148 -9.15 8.70 4.83
CA ARG A 148 -9.34 7.56 5.73
C ARG A 148 -10.83 7.33 6.03
N SER A 149 -11.60 8.38 6.28
CA SER A 149 -13.04 8.25 6.54
C SER A 149 -13.82 7.73 5.33
N ILE A 150 -13.42 8.10 4.11
CA ILE A 150 -14.05 7.57 2.89
C ILE A 150 -13.67 6.10 2.71
N ILE A 151 -12.42 5.74 2.93
CA ILE A 151 -11.95 4.35 2.89
C ILE A 151 -12.69 3.47 3.90
N GLU A 152 -12.90 3.96 5.13
CA GLU A 152 -13.69 3.25 6.14
C GLU A 152 -15.14 3.02 5.72
N ILE A 153 -15.75 3.96 4.98
CA ILE A 153 -17.09 3.77 4.41
C ILE A 153 -17.08 2.70 3.32
N ILE A 154 -16.07 2.67 2.46
CA ILE A 154 -15.93 1.63 1.43
C ILE A 154 -15.77 0.25 2.09
N ASP A 155 -14.93 0.15 3.13
CA ASP A 155 -14.72 -1.08 3.87
C ASP A 155 -16.00 -1.58 4.56
N LEU A 156 -16.89 -0.70 5.01
CA LEU A 156 -18.20 -1.06 5.57
C LEU A 156 -19.17 -1.65 4.55
N VAL A 157 -19.00 -1.34 3.25
CA VAL A 157 -19.89 -1.81 2.17
C VAL A 157 -19.36 -3.09 1.52
N ASN A 158 -18.11 -3.46 1.81
CA ASN A 158 -17.50 -4.66 1.26
C ASN A 158 -18.24 -5.95 1.66
N ALA A 159 -18.19 -6.94 0.77
CA ALA A 159 -18.82 -8.25 1.01
C ALA A 159 -18.24 -8.93 2.26
N PRO A 160 -19.01 -9.78 2.97
CA PRO A 160 -18.49 -10.55 4.10
C PRO A 160 -17.23 -11.31 3.68
N ASN A 161 -16.16 -11.18 4.49
CA ASN A 161 -14.84 -11.78 4.26
C ASN A 161 -14.02 -11.20 3.09
N ALA A 162 -14.50 -10.16 2.40
CA ALA A 162 -13.67 -9.46 1.42
C ALA A 162 -12.48 -8.77 2.11
N PRO A 163 -11.29 -8.80 1.50
CA PRO A 163 -10.14 -8.09 2.05
C PRO A 163 -10.41 -6.58 2.12
N ASN A 164 -10.18 -5.97 3.28
CA ASN A 164 -10.33 -4.53 3.46
C ASN A 164 -9.32 -3.78 2.58
N TYR A 165 -9.71 -2.60 2.11
CA TYR A 165 -8.85 -1.72 1.32
C TYR A 165 -7.59 -1.35 2.11
N LYS A 166 -7.73 -1.06 3.41
CA LYS A 166 -6.60 -0.69 4.28
C LYS A 166 -5.47 -1.71 4.35
N GLU A 167 -5.80 -2.99 4.19
CA GLU A 167 -4.86 -4.10 4.37
C GLU A 167 -4.46 -4.75 3.04
N SER A 168 -5.14 -4.38 1.94
CA SER A 168 -5.00 -5.01 0.63
C SER A 168 -4.81 -4.00 -0.50
N ALA A 169 -4.59 -2.73 -0.16
CA ALA A 169 -4.33 -1.66 -1.09
C ALA A 169 -3.17 -2.04 -2.02
N GLY A 170 -3.36 -1.84 -3.32
CA GLY A 170 -2.35 -2.21 -4.31
C GLY A 170 -2.25 -3.68 -4.67
N GLY A 171 -3.24 -4.49 -4.28
CA GLY A 171 -3.26 -5.92 -4.63
C GLY A 171 -2.08 -6.71 -4.08
N ILE A 172 -1.45 -6.25 -3.00
CA ILE A 172 -0.40 -6.99 -2.28
C ILE A 172 -0.86 -8.39 -1.88
N GLY A 173 -2.15 -8.57 -1.58
CA GLY A 173 -2.70 -9.90 -1.31
C GLY A 173 -2.73 -10.81 -2.54
N PHE A 174 -2.99 -10.28 -3.75
CA PHE A 174 -2.88 -11.04 -4.99
C PHE A 174 -1.42 -11.36 -5.34
N ASP A 175 -0.50 -10.42 -5.09
CA ASP A 175 0.93 -10.64 -5.28
C ASP A 175 1.47 -11.72 -4.33
N LEU A 176 1.07 -11.67 -3.04
CA LEU A 176 1.40 -12.71 -2.06
C LEU A 176 0.84 -14.08 -2.46
N LEU A 177 -0.42 -14.15 -2.92
CA LEU A 177 -1.00 -15.40 -3.40
C LEU A 177 -0.27 -15.95 -4.63
N MET A 178 0.16 -15.08 -5.56
CA MET A 178 0.95 -15.50 -6.72
C MET A 178 2.35 -15.96 -6.30
N SER A 179 3.01 -15.23 -5.39
CA SER A 179 4.30 -15.62 -4.83
C SER A 179 4.24 -16.98 -4.14
N ALA A 180 3.13 -17.27 -3.44
CA ALA A 180 2.86 -18.56 -2.81
C ALA A 180 2.63 -19.69 -3.81
N THR A 181 1.97 -19.43 -4.95
CA THR A 181 1.47 -20.48 -5.86
C THR A 181 2.28 -20.67 -7.14
N GLY A 182 2.99 -19.64 -7.60
CA GLY A 182 3.69 -19.60 -8.89
C GLY A 182 5.10 -18.97 -8.87
N GLY A 183 5.46 -18.25 -7.79
CA GLY A 183 6.74 -17.55 -7.63
C GLY A 183 7.88 -18.40 -7.03
N ALA A 184 8.68 -17.83 -6.13
CA ALA A 184 9.90 -18.45 -5.58
C ALA A 184 9.65 -19.78 -4.82
N VAL A 185 8.43 -20.00 -4.36
CA VAL A 185 8.03 -21.20 -3.59
C VAL A 185 7.41 -22.28 -4.51
N SER A 186 7.28 -22.00 -5.81
CA SER A 186 6.55 -22.86 -6.73
C SER A 186 7.18 -24.24 -6.91
N GLY A 187 6.38 -25.28 -6.66
CA GLY A 187 6.68 -26.67 -6.97
C GLY A 187 7.81 -27.30 -6.16
N LYS A 188 8.31 -26.64 -5.11
CA LYS A 188 9.41 -27.15 -4.28
C LYS A 188 9.08 -27.02 -2.81
N THR A 189 9.46 -28.05 -2.05
CA THR A 189 9.49 -27.98 -0.59
C THR A 189 10.79 -27.33 -0.13
N PRO A 190 10.84 -26.72 1.07
CA PRO A 190 12.08 -26.17 1.65
C PRO A 190 13.27 -27.13 1.61
N ASN A 191 13.00 -28.44 1.74
CA ASN A 191 14.00 -29.48 1.60
C ASN A 191 13.97 -30.12 0.20
N ALA A 192 15.08 -30.01 -0.55
CA ALA A 192 15.21 -30.58 -1.89
C ALA A 192 15.02 -32.11 -1.93
N TYR A 193 15.45 -32.84 -0.89
CA TYR A 193 15.25 -34.29 -0.81
C TYR A 193 13.78 -34.64 -0.70
N MET A 194 13.00 -33.87 0.07
CA MET A 194 11.56 -34.11 0.18
C MET A 194 10.83 -33.77 -1.11
N THR A 195 11.28 -32.77 -1.87
CA THR A 195 10.75 -32.49 -3.21
C THR A 195 10.97 -33.69 -4.13
N ALA A 196 12.19 -34.24 -4.16
CA ALA A 196 12.51 -35.40 -5.00
C ALA A 196 11.71 -36.65 -4.59
N SER A 197 11.60 -36.92 -3.28
CA SER A 197 10.81 -38.03 -2.74
C SER A 197 9.33 -37.90 -3.06
N LEU A 198 8.78 -36.69 -2.99
CA LEU A 198 7.38 -36.42 -3.24
C LEU A 198 7.05 -36.51 -4.75
N ASP A 199 7.93 -36.01 -5.61
CA ASP A 199 7.83 -36.20 -7.07
C ASP A 199 7.86 -37.70 -7.45
N ARG A 200 8.77 -38.48 -6.87
CA ARG A 200 8.81 -39.94 -7.09
C ARG A 200 7.58 -40.65 -6.57
N TYR A 201 7.11 -40.31 -5.37
CA TYR A 201 5.87 -40.89 -4.83
C TYR A 201 4.66 -40.60 -5.73
N ILE A 202 4.52 -39.37 -6.23
CA ILE A 202 3.44 -39.02 -7.14
C ILE A 202 3.57 -39.80 -8.46
N ARG A 203 4.76 -39.86 -9.04
CA ARG A 203 5.00 -40.56 -10.32
C ARG A 203 4.87 -42.07 -10.27
N ASP A 204 5.25 -42.71 -9.16
CA ASP A 204 5.29 -44.17 -9.06
C ASP A 204 4.04 -44.73 -8.38
N CYS A 205 3.57 -44.09 -7.30
CA CYS A 205 2.46 -44.60 -6.48
C CYS A 205 1.11 -44.01 -6.92
N VAL A 206 1.03 -42.69 -7.13
CA VAL A 206 -0.25 -42.02 -7.41
C VAL A 206 -0.71 -42.28 -8.83
N THR A 207 0.18 -42.17 -9.83
CA THR A 207 -0.17 -42.50 -11.23
C THR A 207 -0.63 -43.96 -11.38
N PHE A 208 -0.02 -44.89 -10.62
CA PHE A 208 -0.39 -46.29 -10.63
C PHE A 208 -1.82 -46.51 -10.13
N GLU A 209 -2.20 -45.89 -9.01
CA GLU A 209 -3.56 -46.02 -8.48
C GLU A 209 -4.59 -45.28 -9.35
N ILE A 210 -4.23 -44.19 -10.04
CA ILE A 210 -5.11 -43.53 -11.02
C ILE A 210 -5.39 -44.45 -12.23
N GLN A 211 -4.41 -45.23 -12.68
CA GLN A 211 -4.58 -46.15 -13.80
C GLN A 211 -5.32 -47.44 -13.42
N ARG A 212 -5.47 -47.74 -12.13
CA ARG A 212 -6.09 -48.97 -11.66
C ARG A 212 -7.63 -48.87 -11.70
N PRO A 213 -8.32 -49.78 -12.42
CA PRO A 213 -9.79 -49.81 -12.43
C PRO A 213 -10.34 -50.10 -11.02
N GLY A 214 -11.17 -49.19 -10.49
CA GLY A 214 -11.83 -49.35 -9.18
C GLY A 214 -11.09 -48.75 -7.98
N SER A 215 -10.04 -47.95 -8.20
CA SER A 215 -9.40 -47.18 -7.12
C SER A 215 -10.31 -46.04 -6.63
N GLN A 216 -10.03 -45.55 -5.42
CA GLN A 216 -10.76 -44.42 -4.82
C GLN A 216 -10.24 -43.05 -5.32
N ILE A 217 -9.05 -43.03 -5.96
CA ILE A 217 -8.44 -41.83 -6.52
C ILE A 217 -8.85 -41.71 -7.99
N ASN A 218 -9.74 -40.75 -8.29
CA ASN A 218 -10.06 -40.37 -9.66
C ASN A 218 -9.41 -39.02 -10.00
N LEU A 219 -8.91 -38.89 -11.23
CA LEU A 219 -8.33 -37.67 -11.78
C LEU A 219 -9.30 -36.49 -11.69
N ASP A 220 -10.58 -36.71 -11.96
CA ASP A 220 -11.60 -35.65 -11.88
C ASP A 220 -11.80 -35.13 -10.44
N THR A 221 -11.79 -36.03 -9.45
CA THR A 221 -11.93 -35.67 -8.04
C THR A 221 -10.70 -34.89 -7.56
N LEU A 222 -9.52 -35.31 -8.01
CA LEU A 222 -8.24 -34.75 -7.64
C LEU A 222 -8.01 -33.35 -8.25
N LEU A 223 -8.55 -33.10 -9.46
CA LEU A 223 -8.46 -31.81 -10.15
C LEU A 223 -9.57 -30.82 -9.78
N ASN A 224 -10.79 -31.28 -9.53
CA ASN A 224 -11.96 -30.38 -9.42
C ASN A 224 -12.68 -30.39 -8.06
N SER A 225 -12.52 -31.43 -7.24
CA SER A 225 -13.40 -31.66 -6.08
C SER A 225 -12.66 -31.83 -4.74
N THR A 226 -11.36 -31.57 -4.72
CA THR A 226 -10.52 -31.80 -3.53
C THR A 226 -10.18 -30.50 -2.81
N VAL A 227 -10.42 -30.47 -1.49
CA VAL A 227 -10.08 -29.33 -0.62
C VAL A 227 -8.71 -29.52 0.05
N ASP A 228 -8.30 -30.77 0.32
CA ASP A 228 -6.97 -31.12 0.83
C ASP A 228 -6.37 -32.27 0.00
N ILE A 229 -5.36 -31.95 -0.80
CA ILE A 229 -4.67 -32.90 -1.69
C ILE A 229 -3.97 -34.01 -0.90
N ARG A 230 -3.53 -33.75 0.34
CA ARG A 230 -2.87 -34.76 1.17
C ARG A 230 -3.79 -35.94 1.47
N THR A 231 -5.08 -35.69 1.64
CA THR A 231 -6.06 -36.75 1.88
C THR A 231 -6.19 -37.69 0.68
N GLN A 232 -6.12 -37.16 -0.54
CA GLN A 232 -6.15 -37.96 -1.77
C GLN A 232 -4.84 -38.74 -1.95
N LEU A 233 -3.69 -38.10 -1.72
CA LEU A 233 -2.39 -38.74 -1.79
C LEU A 233 -2.23 -39.88 -0.77
N SER A 234 -2.92 -39.80 0.37
CA SER A 234 -2.92 -40.86 1.37
C SER A 234 -3.59 -42.15 0.91
N GLN A 235 -4.48 -42.07 -0.08
CA GLN A 235 -5.15 -43.25 -0.64
C GLN A 235 -4.22 -44.05 -1.57
N ALA A 236 -3.07 -43.50 -1.97
CA ALA A 236 -2.06 -44.18 -2.78
C ALA A 236 -1.04 -44.99 -1.95
N ASN A 237 -1.35 -45.26 -0.67
CA ASN A 237 -0.46 -45.89 0.30
C ASN A 237 -0.32 -47.42 0.17
N SER A 238 -0.08 -47.92 -1.04
CA SER A 238 -0.04 -49.36 -1.33
C SER A 238 1.22 -50.06 -0.74
N PRO A 239 1.07 -51.20 -0.02
CA PRO A 239 2.22 -51.96 0.48
C PRO A 239 2.96 -52.74 -0.62
N SER A 240 2.31 -52.98 -1.76
CA SER A 240 2.82 -53.83 -2.85
C SER A 240 3.53 -53.05 -3.95
N ILE A 241 3.53 -51.72 -3.89
CA ILE A 241 4.18 -50.83 -4.85
C ILE A 241 5.36 -50.15 -4.15
N PHE A 242 6.45 -49.97 -4.89
CA PHE A 242 7.70 -49.40 -4.38
C PHE A 242 8.02 -48.10 -5.11
N THR A 243 8.61 -47.16 -4.38
CA THR A 243 9.13 -45.90 -4.91
C THR A 243 10.52 -45.63 -4.33
N VAL A 244 11.23 -44.68 -4.91
CA VAL A 244 12.55 -44.24 -4.46
C VAL A 244 12.39 -43.03 -3.55
N PHE A 245 12.82 -43.15 -2.30
CA PHE A 245 12.78 -42.09 -1.31
C PHE A 245 14.17 -41.57 -1.00
N TYR A 246 14.31 -40.26 -1.01
CA TYR A 246 15.50 -39.52 -0.67
C TYR A 246 15.34 -38.86 0.69
N ASP A 247 16.35 -38.99 1.53
CA ASP A 247 16.49 -38.27 2.79
C ASP A 247 17.94 -37.83 2.99
N ALA A 248 18.20 -37.08 4.06
CA ALA A 248 19.56 -36.61 4.37
C ALA A 248 20.53 -37.76 4.69
N ALA A 249 20.03 -38.91 5.15
CA ALA A 249 20.85 -40.07 5.46
C ALA A 249 21.20 -40.91 4.21
N ASN A 250 20.31 -40.93 3.21
CA ASN A 250 20.40 -41.71 1.98
C ASN A 250 20.21 -40.79 0.76
N PRO A 251 21.18 -39.92 0.44
CA PRO A 251 21.08 -39.03 -0.72
C PRO A 251 21.08 -39.78 -2.06
N GLN A 252 21.51 -41.05 -2.07
CA GLN A 252 21.49 -41.92 -3.26
C GLN A 252 20.10 -42.51 -3.56
N GLY A 253 19.12 -42.32 -2.66
CA GLY A 253 17.79 -42.90 -2.75
C GLY A 253 17.70 -44.30 -2.16
N LEU A 254 16.64 -44.55 -1.39
CA LEU A 254 16.28 -45.82 -0.80
C LEU A 254 14.97 -46.31 -1.42
N THR A 255 14.97 -47.53 -1.94
CA THR A 255 13.72 -48.17 -2.40
C THR A 255 12.89 -48.56 -1.19
N GLN A 256 11.67 -48.03 -1.08
CA GLN A 256 10.74 -48.36 0.00
C GLN A 256 9.31 -48.46 -0.52
N SER A 257 8.43 -49.12 0.23
CA SER A 257 7.03 -49.26 -0.19
C SER A 257 6.31 -47.92 -0.16
N CYS A 258 5.32 -47.71 -1.04
CA CYS A 258 4.52 -46.48 -1.06
C CYS A 258 3.88 -46.20 0.31
N GLN A 259 3.48 -47.23 1.05
CA GLN A 259 2.99 -47.09 2.42
C GLN A 259 4.01 -46.44 3.38
N SER A 260 5.27 -46.89 3.35
CA SER A 260 6.35 -46.36 4.19
C SER A 260 6.88 -45.00 3.71
N ALA A 261 6.85 -44.76 2.40
CA ALA A 261 7.14 -43.45 1.83
C ALA A 261 6.11 -42.41 2.27
N TRP A 262 4.81 -42.75 2.19
CA TRP A 262 3.76 -41.84 2.57
C TRP A 262 3.79 -41.48 4.06
N SER A 263 4.05 -42.43 4.97
CA SER A 263 4.13 -42.11 6.39
C SER A 263 5.22 -41.08 6.71
N SER A 264 6.37 -41.19 6.03
CA SER A 264 7.49 -40.26 6.16
C SER A 264 7.18 -38.89 5.52
N LEU A 265 6.58 -38.89 4.33
CA LEU A 265 6.17 -37.66 3.65
C LEU A 265 5.08 -36.91 4.41
N ASN A 266 4.07 -37.61 4.92
CA ASN A 266 2.97 -37.01 5.68
C ASN A 266 3.44 -36.39 7.00
N ALA A 267 4.47 -36.96 7.64
CA ALA A 267 5.12 -36.37 8.80
C ALA A 267 5.89 -35.08 8.46
N TYR A 268 6.36 -34.92 7.22
CA TYR A 268 7.03 -33.72 6.75
C TYR A 268 6.07 -32.62 6.26
N LEU A 269 4.91 -33.00 5.68
CA LEU A 269 3.89 -32.08 5.14
C LEU A 269 3.03 -31.41 6.25
N VAL A 270 3.72 -30.81 7.22
CA VAL A 270 3.17 -30.08 8.36
C VAL A 270 3.64 -28.62 8.36
N ASP A 271 2.80 -27.72 8.85
CA ASP A 271 2.99 -26.27 8.74
C ASP A 271 4.36 -25.78 9.26
N MET A 272 4.87 -26.36 10.35
CA MET A 272 6.15 -25.96 10.96
C MET A 272 7.35 -26.04 10.00
N ASN A 273 7.33 -26.96 9.03
CA ASN A 273 8.42 -27.14 8.08
C ASN A 273 8.40 -26.11 6.95
N PHE A 274 7.30 -25.36 6.78
CA PHE A 274 7.09 -24.40 5.69
C PHE A 274 7.20 -22.93 6.14
N ASN A 275 7.62 -22.67 7.38
CA ASN A 275 7.82 -21.31 7.89
C ASN A 275 8.85 -20.51 7.07
N GLN A 276 9.90 -21.18 6.57
CA GLN A 276 10.87 -20.55 5.67
C GLN A 276 10.22 -20.15 4.33
N SER A 277 9.37 -21.02 3.77
CA SER A 277 8.63 -20.70 2.54
C SER A 277 7.68 -19.51 2.71
N VAL A 278 7.03 -19.39 3.86
CA VAL A 278 6.21 -18.20 4.18
C VAL A 278 7.09 -16.95 4.22
N SER A 279 8.28 -17.05 4.81
CA SER A 279 9.22 -15.92 4.87
C SER A 279 9.69 -15.51 3.48
N GLU A 280 10.06 -16.46 2.62
CA GLU A 280 10.44 -16.20 1.23
C GLU A 280 9.29 -15.57 0.43
N MET A 281 8.06 -16.06 0.61
CA MET A 281 6.86 -15.46 0.01
C MET A 281 6.69 -14.00 0.41
N CYS A 282 6.80 -13.67 1.71
CA CYS A 282 6.69 -12.30 2.21
C CYS A 282 7.83 -11.40 1.72
N SER A 283 9.06 -11.92 1.68
CA SER A 283 10.24 -11.18 1.19
C SER A 283 10.10 -10.80 -0.27
N ASN A 284 9.53 -11.67 -1.11
CA ASN A 284 9.31 -11.37 -2.52
C ASN A 284 8.26 -10.28 -2.74
N ALA A 285 7.29 -10.17 -1.83
CA ALA A 285 6.29 -9.10 -1.85
C ALA A 285 6.83 -7.76 -1.27
N GLY A 286 8.13 -7.66 -0.97
CA GLY A 286 8.79 -6.43 -0.50
C GLY A 286 8.67 -6.15 1.00
N MET A 287 8.13 -7.10 1.78
CA MET A 287 8.08 -6.99 3.25
C MET A 287 9.39 -7.47 3.89
N ASP A 288 9.77 -6.81 4.99
CA ASP A 288 10.94 -7.18 5.78
C ASP A 288 10.59 -8.37 6.68
N VAL A 289 11.25 -9.51 6.43
CA VAL A 289 11.03 -10.75 7.19
C VAL A 289 11.69 -10.74 8.57
N THR A 290 12.55 -9.77 8.85
CA THR A 290 13.22 -9.61 10.15
C THR A 290 12.34 -8.89 11.17
N ASP A 291 11.34 -8.11 10.72
CA ASP A 291 10.35 -7.48 11.59
C ASP A 291 9.15 -8.41 11.83
N ILE A 292 8.87 -8.66 13.10
CA ILE A 292 7.76 -9.49 13.57
C ILE A 292 6.41 -8.89 13.16
N ASN A 293 6.30 -7.56 13.16
CA ASN A 293 5.06 -6.86 12.84
C ASN A 293 4.69 -7.01 11.36
N GLU A 294 5.69 -6.89 10.47
CA GLU A 294 5.52 -7.08 9.02
C GLU A 294 5.21 -8.53 8.69
N MET A 295 5.92 -9.48 9.31
CA MET A 295 5.65 -10.91 9.14
C MET A 295 4.23 -11.28 9.57
N THR A 296 3.75 -10.71 10.68
CA THR A 296 2.38 -10.92 11.16
C THR A 296 1.35 -10.32 10.20
N SER A 297 1.62 -9.12 9.68
CA SER A 297 0.79 -8.48 8.65
C SER A 297 0.70 -9.34 7.39
N CYS A 298 1.85 -9.82 6.87
CA CYS A 298 1.92 -10.72 5.72
C CYS A 298 1.02 -11.95 5.91
N GLN A 299 1.16 -12.64 7.04
CA GLN A 299 0.38 -13.85 7.34
C GLN A 299 -1.12 -13.56 7.43
N ASN A 300 -1.51 -12.43 8.02
CA ASN A 300 -2.91 -12.02 8.11
C ASN A 300 -3.50 -11.68 6.73
N ILE A 301 -2.76 -10.96 5.89
CA ILE A 301 -3.17 -10.62 4.53
C ILE A 301 -3.43 -11.90 3.72
N VAL A 302 -2.50 -12.85 3.74
CA VAL A 302 -2.66 -14.13 3.03
C VAL A 302 -3.83 -14.94 3.58
N SER A 303 -3.93 -15.11 4.90
CA SER A 303 -5.00 -15.87 5.54
C SER A 303 -6.39 -15.30 5.21
N ARG A 304 -6.52 -13.97 5.18
CA ARG A 304 -7.77 -13.29 4.83
C ARG A 304 -8.14 -13.48 3.36
N HIS A 305 -7.18 -13.34 2.45
CA HIS A 305 -7.42 -13.55 1.03
C HIS A 305 -7.79 -15.00 0.72
N ILE A 306 -7.15 -15.98 1.36
CA ILE A 306 -7.55 -17.39 1.22
C ILE A 306 -8.96 -17.61 1.78
N SER A 307 -9.26 -17.03 2.94
CA SER A 307 -10.59 -17.14 3.56
C SER A 307 -11.69 -16.56 2.67
N PHE A 308 -11.38 -15.49 1.91
CA PHE A 308 -12.29 -14.94 0.92
C PHE A 308 -12.63 -15.93 -0.20
N PHE A 309 -11.63 -16.63 -0.75
CA PHE A 309 -11.85 -17.59 -1.85
C PHE A 309 -12.41 -18.93 -1.40
N THR A 310 -12.01 -19.40 -0.22
CA THR A 310 -12.31 -20.75 0.26
C THR A 310 -13.47 -20.82 1.25
N ASN A 311 -13.92 -19.65 1.77
CA ASN A 311 -14.83 -19.55 2.91
C ASN A 311 -14.37 -20.32 4.17
N ASN A 312 -13.08 -20.67 4.24
CA ASN A 312 -12.47 -21.39 5.35
C ASN A 312 -11.24 -20.62 5.85
N GLY A 313 -11.07 -20.57 7.18
CA GLY A 313 -9.85 -20.04 7.78
C GLY A 313 -8.68 -20.99 7.57
N VAL A 314 -7.72 -20.60 6.73
CA VAL A 314 -6.59 -21.45 6.32
C VAL A 314 -5.28 -20.73 6.61
N THR A 315 -4.29 -21.47 7.10
CA THR A 315 -2.94 -20.95 7.36
C THR A 315 -2.18 -20.70 6.05
N PRO A 316 -1.29 -19.70 5.97
CA PRO A 316 -0.45 -19.48 4.79
C PRO A 316 0.40 -20.72 4.43
N GLN A 317 0.85 -21.45 5.45
CA GLN A 317 1.60 -22.71 5.30
C GLN A 317 0.77 -23.77 4.58
N TYR A 318 -0.51 -23.92 4.95
CA TYR A 318 -1.40 -24.86 4.28
C TYR A 318 -1.55 -24.52 2.79
N LEU A 319 -1.73 -23.23 2.45
CA LEU A 319 -1.79 -22.81 1.04
C LEU A 319 -0.53 -23.22 0.28
N ILE A 320 0.65 -22.95 0.84
CA ILE A 320 1.92 -23.30 0.22
C ILE A 320 2.00 -24.82 0.00
N ILE A 321 1.69 -25.62 1.03
CA ILE A 321 1.67 -27.08 0.94
C ILE A 321 0.75 -27.54 -0.19
N GLN A 322 -0.50 -27.05 -0.24
CA GLN A 322 -1.45 -27.41 -1.30
C GLN A 322 -0.91 -27.00 -2.69
N SER A 323 -0.35 -25.79 -2.82
CA SER A 323 0.18 -25.30 -4.09
C SER A 323 1.36 -26.13 -4.62
N VAL A 324 2.25 -26.54 -3.71
CA VAL A 324 3.42 -27.38 -4.02
C VAL A 324 2.95 -28.76 -4.50
N LEU A 325 1.98 -29.36 -3.80
CA LEU A 325 1.36 -30.63 -4.21
C LEU A 325 0.63 -30.51 -5.55
N SER A 326 -0.17 -29.45 -5.75
CA SER A 326 -0.86 -29.19 -7.02
C SER A 326 0.13 -29.09 -8.18
N ASN A 327 1.24 -28.37 -8.02
CA ASN A 327 2.23 -28.21 -9.08
C ASN A 327 2.91 -29.55 -9.43
N MET A 328 3.33 -30.34 -8.43
CA MET A 328 3.95 -31.66 -8.69
C MET A 328 2.98 -32.67 -9.31
N ILE A 329 1.70 -32.64 -8.91
CA ILE A 329 0.65 -33.47 -9.53
C ILE A 329 0.43 -33.07 -10.97
N ASN A 330 0.31 -31.75 -11.24
CA ASN A 330 0.17 -31.26 -12.61
C ASN A 330 1.35 -31.74 -13.46
N ASP A 331 2.58 -31.59 -12.99
CA ASP A 331 3.76 -32.08 -13.70
C ASP A 331 3.65 -33.58 -13.97
N ALA A 332 3.33 -34.40 -12.98
CA ALA A 332 3.16 -35.84 -13.15
C ALA A 332 2.06 -36.23 -14.16
N ILE A 333 0.93 -35.50 -14.20
CA ILE A 333 -0.14 -35.71 -15.17
C ILE A 333 0.33 -35.35 -16.59
N LEU A 334 1.09 -34.25 -16.75
CA LEU A 334 1.66 -33.88 -18.05
C LEU A 334 2.57 -34.98 -18.62
N TYR A 335 3.25 -35.74 -17.76
CA TYR A 335 4.04 -36.90 -18.19
C TYR A 335 3.19 -38.15 -18.50
N ALA A 336 2.00 -38.28 -17.89
CA ALA A 336 1.16 -39.45 -18.03
C ALA A 336 0.26 -39.41 -19.27
N ASP A 337 -0.27 -38.24 -19.64
CA ASP A 337 -1.17 -38.09 -20.81
C ASP A 337 -1.01 -36.74 -21.54
N PRO A 338 -0.52 -36.73 -22.80
CA PRO A 338 -0.27 -35.50 -23.56
C PRO A 338 -1.54 -34.77 -24.06
N ASP A 339 -2.70 -35.43 -24.18
CA ASP A 339 -3.92 -34.75 -24.67
C ASP A 339 -4.58 -33.92 -23.56
N THR A 340 -4.68 -34.49 -22.36
CA THR A 340 -5.15 -33.78 -21.16
C THR A 340 -4.18 -32.66 -20.77
N ALA A 341 -2.88 -32.87 -20.99
CA ALA A 341 -1.83 -31.87 -20.77
C ALA A 341 -2.04 -30.57 -21.56
N ALA A 342 -2.46 -30.66 -22.82
CA ALA A 342 -2.66 -29.48 -23.66
C ALA A 342 -3.80 -28.59 -23.14
N ARG A 343 -4.89 -29.18 -22.63
CA ARG A 343 -6.03 -28.43 -22.07
C ARG A 343 -5.68 -27.79 -20.73
N VAL A 344 -4.97 -28.48 -19.85
CA VAL A 344 -4.53 -27.95 -18.56
C VAL A 344 -3.53 -26.80 -18.75
N LEU A 345 -2.57 -26.97 -19.66
CA LEU A 345 -1.60 -25.92 -19.98
C LEU A 345 -2.26 -24.68 -20.60
N ALA A 346 -3.26 -24.86 -21.48
CA ALA A 346 -4.02 -23.75 -22.04
C ALA A 346 -4.80 -22.96 -20.97
N ASN A 347 -5.48 -23.65 -20.04
CA ASN A 347 -6.17 -23.02 -18.92
C ASN A 347 -5.18 -22.28 -18.00
N LYS A 348 -4.04 -22.90 -17.69
CA LYS A 348 -2.98 -22.29 -16.86
C LYS A 348 -2.41 -21.04 -17.51
N ASN A 349 -2.16 -21.04 -18.82
CA ASN A 349 -1.67 -19.88 -19.56
C ASN A 349 -2.70 -18.74 -19.59
N GLN A 350 -3.99 -19.05 -19.73
CA GLN A 350 -5.05 -18.02 -19.69
C GLN A 350 -5.20 -17.40 -18.30
N VAL A 351 -5.22 -18.23 -17.25
CA VAL A 351 -5.30 -17.77 -15.85
C VAL A 351 -4.05 -16.97 -15.48
N SER A 352 -2.86 -17.46 -15.82
CA SER A 352 -1.60 -16.76 -15.56
C SER A 352 -1.53 -15.41 -16.28
N THR A 353 -2.01 -15.31 -17.52
CA THR A 353 -2.08 -14.04 -18.26
C THR A 353 -3.09 -13.07 -17.61
N GLY A 354 -4.26 -13.56 -17.19
CA GLY A 354 -5.27 -12.75 -16.51
C GLY A 354 -4.79 -12.20 -15.16
N ILE A 355 -4.09 -13.03 -14.37
CA ILE A 355 -3.50 -12.58 -13.11
C ILE A 355 -2.33 -11.62 -13.37
N GLY A 356 -1.51 -11.86 -14.39
CA GLY A 356 -0.41 -10.96 -14.77
C GLY A 356 -0.88 -9.54 -15.07
N LEU A 357 -2.01 -9.38 -15.75
CA LEU A 357 -2.63 -8.06 -15.98
C LEU A 357 -3.15 -7.42 -14.69
N GLY A 358 -3.67 -8.22 -13.75
CA GLY A 358 -4.11 -7.75 -12.44
C GLY A 358 -2.95 -7.30 -11.54
N LEU A 359 -1.85 -8.05 -11.53
CA LEU A 359 -0.64 -7.73 -10.76
C LEU A 359 0.04 -6.47 -11.28
N MET A 360 0.22 -6.37 -12.60
CA MET A 360 0.75 -5.16 -13.20
C MET A 360 -0.14 -3.96 -12.94
N ALA A 361 -1.46 -4.16 -12.77
CA ALA A 361 -2.40 -3.11 -12.43
C ALA A 361 -2.40 -2.75 -10.93
N SER A 362 -1.91 -3.62 -10.08
CA SER A 362 -1.95 -3.44 -8.63
C SER A 362 -0.64 -2.87 -8.08
N GLU A 363 0.50 -3.21 -8.69
CA GLU A 363 1.82 -2.69 -8.31
C GLU A 363 1.97 -1.18 -8.62
N TRP A 364 1.49 -0.73 -9.80
CA TRP A 364 1.68 0.66 -10.19
C TRP A 364 0.79 1.65 -9.42
N LEU A 365 -0.40 1.26 -8.96
CA LEU A 365 -1.36 2.20 -8.39
C LEU A 365 -0.87 2.83 -7.07
N PRO A 366 -0.50 2.05 -6.03
CA PRO A 366 0.03 2.61 -4.78
C PRO A 366 1.37 3.30 -4.97
N VAL A 367 2.26 2.72 -5.79
CA VAL A 367 3.58 3.31 -6.06
C VAL A 367 3.41 4.65 -6.76
N ALA A 368 2.59 4.73 -7.81
CA ALA A 368 2.30 5.99 -8.49
C ALA A 368 1.67 7.01 -7.53
N ARG A 369 0.74 6.57 -6.68
CA ARG A 369 0.12 7.43 -5.66
C ARG A 369 1.15 8.00 -4.68
N ALA A 370 2.03 7.16 -4.15
CA ALA A 370 3.08 7.56 -3.22
C ALA A 370 4.06 8.53 -3.90
N VAL A 371 4.47 8.25 -5.14
CA VAL A 371 5.39 9.10 -5.91
C VAL A 371 4.75 10.44 -6.24
N VAL A 372 3.50 10.46 -6.71
CA VAL A 372 2.79 11.71 -7.03
C VAL A 372 2.56 12.55 -5.76
N THR A 373 2.21 11.92 -4.64
CA THR A 373 2.13 12.60 -3.33
C THR A 373 3.49 13.15 -2.91
N ALA A 374 4.57 12.38 -3.07
CA ALA A 374 5.93 12.81 -2.73
C ALA A 374 6.40 14.00 -3.58
N VAL A 375 6.15 13.95 -4.90
CA VAL A 375 6.41 15.07 -5.81
C VAL A 375 5.55 16.28 -5.42
N ALA A 376 4.30 16.03 -5.05
CA ALA A 376 3.38 17.09 -4.68
C ALA A 376 3.82 17.86 -3.43
N VAL A 377 4.16 17.11 -2.39
CA VAL A 377 4.74 17.63 -1.14
C VAL A 377 6.07 18.33 -1.42
N GLY A 378 6.89 17.77 -2.31
CA GLY A 378 8.15 18.39 -2.76
C GLY A 378 7.99 19.73 -3.49
N LEU A 379 6.82 20.00 -4.09
CA LEU A 379 6.52 21.29 -4.73
C LEU A 379 6.06 22.36 -3.72
N VAL A 380 5.64 21.98 -2.51
CA VAL A 380 5.10 22.90 -1.50
C VAL A 380 6.04 24.07 -1.18
N PRO A 381 7.35 23.87 -0.93
CA PRO A 381 8.27 24.98 -0.67
C PRO A 381 8.26 26.03 -1.80
N PHE A 382 8.20 25.60 -3.06
CA PHE A 382 8.18 26.54 -4.19
C PHE A 382 6.91 27.37 -4.26
N VAL A 383 5.76 26.76 -3.96
CA VAL A 383 4.47 27.47 -3.97
C VAL A 383 4.37 28.41 -2.76
N VAL A 384 4.91 28.02 -1.61
CA VAL A 384 4.94 28.85 -0.40
C VAL A 384 5.73 30.15 -0.60
N LEU A 385 6.79 30.13 -1.42
CA LEU A 385 7.51 31.35 -1.80
C LEU A 385 6.64 32.37 -2.54
N LEU A 386 5.53 31.97 -3.15
CA LEU A 386 4.59 32.88 -3.83
C LEU A 386 3.59 33.54 -2.86
N ILE A 387 3.48 33.07 -1.61
CA ILE A 387 2.57 33.63 -0.61
C ILE A 387 2.80 35.13 -0.30
N PRO A 388 4.03 35.68 -0.19
CA PRO A 388 4.23 37.11 0.06
C PRO A 388 4.06 37.95 -1.22
N THR A 389 3.68 37.37 -2.36
CA THR A 389 3.41 38.12 -3.59
C THR A 389 1.92 38.49 -3.67
N PRO A 390 1.49 39.42 -4.54
CA PRO A 390 0.06 39.67 -4.80
C PRO A 390 -0.74 38.44 -5.25
N LEU A 391 -0.09 37.32 -5.56
CA LEU A 391 -0.69 36.05 -5.92
C LEU A 391 -1.00 35.16 -4.70
N SER A 392 -0.89 35.66 -3.47
CA SER A 392 -1.06 34.92 -2.21
C SER A 392 -2.32 34.03 -2.16
N GLY A 393 -3.48 34.56 -2.57
CA GLY A 393 -4.73 33.79 -2.63
C GLY A 393 -4.72 32.68 -3.68
N ARG A 394 -4.03 32.88 -4.82
CA ARG A 394 -3.87 31.85 -5.86
C ARG A 394 -2.90 30.76 -5.43
N ALA A 395 -1.81 31.14 -4.76
CA ALA A 395 -0.84 30.21 -4.21
C ALA A 395 -1.47 29.30 -3.15
N LEU A 396 -2.27 29.86 -2.23
CA LEU A 396 -3.01 29.06 -1.25
C LEU A 396 -4.08 28.18 -1.90
N GLN A 397 -4.85 28.72 -2.85
CA GLN A 397 -5.82 27.92 -3.60
C GLN A 397 -5.15 26.73 -4.31
N LEU A 398 -3.95 26.93 -4.87
CA LEU A 398 -3.18 25.88 -5.51
C LEU A 398 -2.69 24.85 -4.50
N LEU A 399 -2.14 25.28 -3.35
CA LEU A 399 -1.73 24.36 -2.27
C LEU A 399 -2.91 23.51 -1.79
N THR A 400 -3.98 24.15 -1.33
CA THR A 400 -5.16 23.43 -0.81
C THR A 400 -5.81 22.58 -1.90
N GLY A 401 -5.95 23.11 -3.12
CA GLY A 401 -6.54 22.39 -4.25
C GLY A 401 -5.75 21.14 -4.63
N PHE A 402 -4.42 21.19 -4.52
CA PHE A 402 -3.57 20.05 -4.83
C PHE A 402 -3.67 18.94 -3.78
N PHE A 403 -3.70 19.28 -2.49
CA PHE A 403 -3.96 18.30 -1.42
C PHE A 403 -5.37 17.68 -1.51
N ILE A 404 -6.39 18.48 -1.83
CA ILE A 404 -7.75 17.96 -2.07
C ILE A 404 -7.76 17.01 -3.28
N TRP A 405 -7.07 17.38 -4.37
CA TRP A 405 -6.96 16.51 -5.53
C TRP A 405 -6.25 15.19 -5.19
N LEU A 406 -5.17 15.22 -4.40
CA LEU A 406 -4.50 14.00 -3.93
C LEU A 406 -5.45 13.11 -3.13
N THR A 407 -6.29 13.68 -2.26
CA THR A 407 -7.29 12.87 -1.52
C THR A 407 -8.36 12.28 -2.42
N ALA A 408 -8.85 13.06 -3.39
CA ALA A 408 -9.89 12.61 -4.29
C ALA A 408 -9.41 11.53 -5.26
N TRP A 409 -8.11 11.50 -5.55
CA TRP A 409 -7.48 10.47 -6.37
C TRP A 409 -6.94 9.29 -5.55
N GLY A 410 -6.69 9.49 -4.25
CA GLY A 410 -6.20 8.44 -3.34
C GLY A 410 -7.26 7.42 -2.90
N VAL A 411 -8.53 7.83 -2.95
CA VAL A 411 -9.73 6.97 -2.89
C VAL A 411 -10.07 6.49 -4.29
#